data_AF-A0A316R3F5-F1
#
_entry.id   AF-A0A316R3F5-F1
#
_cell.length_a   1.000
_cell.length_b   1.000
_cell.length_c   1.000
_cell.angle_alpha   90.00
_cell.angle_beta   90.00
_cell.angle_gamma   90.00
#
_symmetry.space_group_name_H-M   'P 1'
#
loop_
_entity.id
_entity.type
_entity.pdbx_description
1 polymer ?
#
loop_
_entity_poly.entity_id
_entity_poly.type
_entity_poly.pdbx_seq_one_letter_code
_entity_poly.pdbx_strand_id
1 'polypeptide(L)'
;METFATIFEIVMVLCFGASWPFNIIRAYKARTAKGTSLQFTILIGIGYVGGILSKVFFALEKGAGYWKPLTILAFIFYFINLAMIITAIIIYFRNRKLDAAKAAAKTQETEA
;
A
#
# COMPACT_ATOMS: atom_id res chain seq x y z
N MET A 1 -29.10 -4.62 2.13
CA MET A 1 -28.13 -3.50 2.02
C MET A 1 -26.70 -3.91 2.37
N GLU A 2 -26.46 -4.70 3.43
CA GLU A 2 -25.10 -5.14 3.81
C GLU A 2 -24.30 -5.84 2.71
N THR A 3 -24.96 -6.66 1.88
CA THR A 3 -24.31 -7.34 0.74
C THR A 3 -23.75 -6.35 -0.27
N PHE A 4 -24.53 -5.32 -0.64
CA PHE A 4 -24.09 -4.29 -1.57
C PHE A 4 -22.91 -3.49 -0.99
N ALA A 5 -22.96 -3.12 0.29
CA ALA A 5 -21.84 -2.43 0.96
C ALA A 5 -20.55 -3.26 0.88
N THR A 6 -20.63 -4.57 1.11
CA THR A 6 -19.47 -5.47 1.03
C THR A 6 -18.95 -5.59 -0.41
N ILE A 7 -19.84 -5.62 -1.41
CA ILE A 7 -19.44 -5.67 -2.82
C ILE A 7 -18.67 -4.39 -3.20
N PHE A 8 -19.21 -3.21 -2.89
CA PHE A 8 -18.53 -1.94 -3.17
C PHE A 8 -17.20 -1.82 -2.42
N GLU A 9 -17.11 -2.33 -1.20
CA GLU A 9 -15.86 -2.41 -0.46
C GLU A 9 -14.82 -3.29 -1.19
N ILE A 10 -15.20 -4.49 -1.62
CA ILE A 10 -14.30 -5.38 -2.37
C ILE A 10 -13.82 -4.71 -3.65
N VAL A 11 -14.72 -4.11 -4.42
CA VAL A 11 -14.37 -3.40 -5.66
C VAL A 11 -13.35 -2.29 -5.37
N MET A 12 -13.60 -1.48 -4.35
CA MET A 12 -12.72 -0.40 -3.95
C MET A 12 -11.34 -0.92 -3.52
N VAL A 13 -11.27 -1.91 -2.61
CA VAL A 13 -10.02 -2.51 -2.14
C VAL A 13 -9.24 -3.20 -3.28
N LEU A 14 -9.95 -3.82 -4.23
CA LEU A 14 -9.35 -4.44 -5.42
C LEU A 14 -8.76 -3.40 -6.37
N CYS A 15 -9.49 -2.33 -6.67
CA CYS A 15 -9.00 -1.27 -7.56
C CYS A 15 -7.79 -0.55 -6.96
N PHE A 16 -7.82 -0.23 -5.66
CA PHE A 16 -6.64 0.29 -4.98
C PHE A 16 -5.51 -0.74 -4.93
N GLY A 17 -5.83 -2.02 -4.70
CA GLY A 17 -4.88 -3.14 -4.76
C GLY A 17 -4.15 -3.25 -6.06
N ALA A 18 -4.87 -3.26 -7.17
CA ALA A 18 -4.30 -3.30 -8.51
C ALA A 18 -3.41 -2.09 -8.81
N SER A 19 -3.66 -0.93 -8.16
CA SER A 19 -2.85 0.28 -8.35
C SER A 19 -1.44 0.16 -7.77
N TRP A 20 -1.25 -0.65 -6.72
CA TRP A 20 0.06 -0.81 -6.06
C TRP A 20 1.12 -1.53 -6.92
N PRO A 21 0.84 -2.68 -7.57
CA PRO A 21 1.79 -3.32 -8.48
C PRO A 21 2.31 -2.37 -9.56
N PHE A 22 1.43 -1.59 -10.20
CA PHE A 22 1.85 -0.60 -11.20
C PHE A 22 2.77 0.48 -10.58
N ASN A 23 2.41 0.99 -9.41
CA ASN A 23 3.22 1.98 -8.69
C ASN A 23 4.61 1.42 -8.31
N ILE A 24 4.66 0.22 -7.74
CA ILE A 24 5.86 -0.51 -7.34
C ILE A 24 6.79 -0.75 -8.53
N ILE A 25 6.27 -1.29 -9.64
CA ILE A 25 7.06 -1.59 -10.84
C ILE A 25 7.64 -0.30 -11.43
N ARG A 26 6.85 0.78 -11.52
CA ARG A 26 7.31 2.08 -12.01
C ARG A 26 8.39 2.67 -11.10
N ALA A 27 8.17 2.67 -9.78
CA ALA A 27 9.15 3.16 -8.82
C ALA A 27 10.46 2.33 -8.88
N TYR A 28 10.36 1.00 -8.97
CA TYR A 28 11.53 0.14 -9.05
C TYR A 28 12.38 0.41 -10.29
N LYS A 29 11.74 0.58 -11.45
CA LYS A 29 12.39 0.88 -12.75
C LYS A 29 12.93 2.31 -12.83
N ALA A 30 12.25 3.27 -12.22
CA ALA A 30 12.67 4.68 -12.23
C ALA A 30 14.04 4.89 -11.54
N ARG A 31 14.43 4.02 -10.59
CA ARG A 31 15.73 4.10 -9.87
C ARG A 31 16.00 5.48 -9.28
N THR A 32 14.92 6.16 -8.87
CA THR A 32 14.90 7.47 -8.20
C THR A 32 13.65 7.56 -7.34
N ALA A 33 13.74 8.25 -6.21
CA ALA A 33 12.62 8.51 -5.30
C ALA A 33 11.87 9.80 -5.69
N LYS A 34 12.40 10.58 -6.64
CA LYS A 34 11.74 11.77 -7.17
C LYS A 34 10.37 11.41 -7.74
N GLY A 35 9.34 12.16 -7.31
CA GLY A 35 7.95 11.91 -7.71
C GLY A 35 7.22 10.82 -6.91
N THR A 36 7.90 10.11 -5.99
CA THR A 36 7.24 9.17 -5.07
C THR A 36 6.96 9.85 -3.73
N SER A 37 5.69 9.90 -3.30
CA SER A 37 5.31 10.48 -2.01
C SER A 37 5.25 9.41 -0.90
N LEU A 38 6.23 9.45 0.01
CA LEU A 38 6.28 8.56 1.17
C LEU A 38 5.11 8.84 2.14
N GLN A 39 4.80 10.11 2.39
CA GLN A 39 3.72 10.51 3.30
C GLN A 39 2.37 9.97 2.82
N PHE A 40 2.09 10.09 1.52
CA PHE A 40 0.89 9.51 0.91
C PHE A 40 0.87 7.99 1.08
N THR A 41 1.98 7.31 0.80
CA THR A 41 2.09 5.86 0.91
C THR A 41 1.82 5.37 2.34
N ILE A 42 2.37 6.05 3.35
CA ILE A 42 2.15 5.74 4.76
C ILE A 42 0.69 6.01 5.17
N LEU A 43 0.12 7.13 4.75
CA LEU A 43 -1.26 7.49 5.08
C LEU A 43 -2.25 6.44 4.56
N ILE A 44 -2.04 5.96 3.34
CA ILE A 44 -2.86 4.86 2.79
C ILE A 44 -2.63 3.57 3.60
N GLY A 45 -1.39 3.27 4.00
CA GLY A 45 -1.08 2.13 4.89
C GLY A 45 -1.86 2.16 6.20
N ILE A 46 -1.94 3.33 6.85
CA ILE A 46 -2.77 3.53 8.05
C ILE A 46 -4.25 3.26 7.75
N GLY A 47 -4.75 3.72 6.59
CA GLY A 47 -6.10 3.43 6.13
C GLY A 47 -6.39 1.93 6.03
N TYR A 48 -5.47 1.14 5.47
CA TYR A 48 -5.61 -0.32 5.40
C TYR A 48 -5.64 -0.97 6.78
N VAL A 49 -4.79 -0.51 7.71
CA VAL A 49 -4.82 -0.98 9.11
C VAL A 49 -6.17 -0.65 9.77
N GLY A 50 -6.69 0.56 9.54
CA GLY A 50 -8.03 0.95 10.00
C GLY A 50 -9.14 0.05 9.45
N GLY A 51 -9.07 -0.32 8.16
CA GLY A 51 -10.00 -1.26 7.54
C GLY A 51 -9.96 -2.66 8.16
N ILE A 52 -8.74 -3.17 8.43
CA ILE A 52 -8.53 -4.45 9.13
C ILE A 52 -9.16 -4.39 10.54
N LEU A 53 -8.83 -3.36 11.32
CA LEU A 53 -9.35 -3.19 12.68
C LEU A 53 -10.88 -3.08 12.69
N SER A 54 -11.46 -2.32 11.76
CA SER A 54 -12.91 -2.22 11.60
C SER A 54 -13.55 -3.60 11.41
N LYS A 55 -13.01 -4.44 10.52
CA LYS A 55 -13.53 -5.80 10.33
C LYS A 55 -13.38 -6.68 11.56
N VAL A 56 -12.26 -6.58 12.28
CA VAL A 56 -12.04 -7.31 13.53
C VAL A 56 -13.08 -6.91 14.59
N PHE A 57 -13.31 -5.61 14.79
CA PHE A 57 -14.30 -5.15 15.78
C PHE A 57 -15.73 -5.54 15.40
N PHE A 58 -16.11 -5.43 14.13
CA PHE A 58 -17.42 -5.92 13.67
C PHE A 58 -17.58 -7.44 13.84
N ALA A 59 -16.51 -8.21 13.66
CA ALA A 59 -16.51 -9.65 13.89
C ALA A 59 -16.70 -9.99 15.38
N LEU A 60 -16.10 -9.21 16.28
CA LEU A 60 -16.26 -9.37 17.72
C LEU A 60 -17.69 -9.05 18.17
N GLU A 61 -18.33 -8.04 17.59
CA GLU A 61 -19.70 -7.63 17.91
C GLU A 61 -20.75 -8.61 17.34
N LYS A 62 -20.62 -8.97 16.06
CA LYS A 62 -21.60 -9.82 15.35
C LYS A 62 -21.34 -11.32 15.49
N GLY A 63 -20.22 -11.71 16.12
CA GLY A 63 -19.81 -13.10 16.30
C GLY A 63 -19.55 -13.84 14.98
N ALA A 64 -19.65 -15.17 15.02
CA ALA A 64 -19.29 -16.04 13.89
C ALA A 64 -20.08 -15.76 12.59
N GLY A 65 -21.27 -15.14 12.69
CA GLY A 65 -22.11 -14.80 11.53
C GLY A 65 -21.57 -13.66 10.65
N TYR A 66 -20.54 -12.93 11.11
CA TYR A 66 -19.87 -11.88 10.33
C TYR A 66 -18.99 -12.42 9.20
N TRP A 67 -18.36 -13.58 9.43
CA TRP A 67 -17.38 -14.17 8.52
C TRP A 67 -18.08 -14.88 7.36
N LYS A 68 -18.54 -14.09 6.40
CA LYS A 68 -19.09 -14.56 5.12
C LYS A 68 -17.97 -14.64 4.08
N PRO A 69 -18.11 -15.44 3.02
CA PRO A 69 -17.07 -15.56 1.99
C PRO A 69 -16.62 -14.21 1.42
N LEU A 70 -17.56 -13.28 1.19
CA LEU A 70 -17.27 -11.93 0.69
C LEU A 70 -16.49 -11.07 1.69
N THR A 71 -16.82 -11.12 2.98
CA THR A 71 -16.12 -10.32 4.00
C THR A 71 -14.71 -10.87 4.26
N ILE A 72 -14.55 -12.19 4.23
CA ILE A 72 -13.25 -12.86 4.29
C ILE A 72 -12.39 -12.45 3.10
N LEU A 73 -12.96 -12.46 1.88
CA LEU A 73 -12.26 -12.04 0.68
C LEU A 73 -11.77 -10.59 0.79
N ALA A 74 -12.66 -9.66 1.18
CA ALA A 74 -12.28 -8.27 1.44
C ALA A 74 -11.15 -8.17 2.46
N PHE A 75 -11.26 -8.90 3.59
CA PHE A 75 -10.27 -8.92 4.67
C PHE A 75 -8.89 -9.37 4.18
N ILE A 76 -8.82 -10.45 3.40
CA ILE A 76 -7.57 -10.93 2.79
C ILE A 76 -6.93 -9.86 1.89
N PHE A 77 -7.73 -9.17 1.08
CA PHE A 77 -7.21 -8.12 0.21
C PHE A 77 -6.66 -6.92 0.99
N TYR A 78 -7.18 -6.58 2.17
CA TYR A 78 -6.55 -5.54 3.01
C TYR A 78 -5.11 -5.92 3.39
N PHE A 79 -4.85 -7.19 3.72
CA PHE A 79 -3.49 -7.66 4.05
C PHE A 79 -2.57 -7.67 2.83
N ILE A 80 -3.06 -8.14 1.68
CA ILE A 80 -2.28 -8.12 0.42
C ILE A 80 -1.89 -6.67 0.09
N ASN A 81 -2.84 -5.73 0.20
CA ASN A 81 -2.58 -4.32 0.01
C ASN A 81 -1.53 -3.77 0.98
N LEU A 82 -1.63 -4.12 2.27
CA LEU A 82 -0.66 -3.69 3.27
C LEU A 82 0.75 -4.21 2.95
N ALA A 83 0.88 -5.47 2.52
CA ALA A 83 2.15 -6.05 2.09
C ALA A 83 2.74 -5.32 0.86
N MET A 84 1.89 -4.95 -0.10
CA MET A 84 2.32 -4.16 -1.27
C MET A 84 2.78 -2.75 -0.86
N ILE A 85 2.10 -2.10 0.08
CA ILE A 85 2.50 -0.80 0.62
C ILE A 85 3.87 -0.88 1.31
N ILE A 86 4.09 -1.90 2.14
CA ILE A 86 5.39 -2.16 2.77
C ILE A 86 6.47 -2.32 1.69
N THR A 87 6.18 -3.07 0.64
CA THR A 87 7.10 -3.24 -0.50
C THR A 87 7.40 -1.91 -1.20
N ALA A 88 6.39 -1.06 -1.43
CA ALA A 88 6.56 0.28 -2.00
C ALA A 88 7.45 1.18 -1.12
N ILE A 89 7.29 1.12 0.20
CA ILE A 89 8.12 1.85 1.17
C ILE A 89 9.58 1.37 1.10
N ILE A 90 9.82 0.07 1.04
CA ILE A 90 11.18 -0.49 0.91
C ILE A 90 11.85 0.02 -0.39
N ILE A 91 11.13 -0.01 -1.50
CA ILE A 91 11.62 0.49 -2.80
C ILE A 91 11.91 1.98 -2.75
N TYR A 92 11.06 2.77 -2.06
CA TYR A 92 11.32 4.19 -1.84
C TYR A 92 12.66 4.43 -1.15
N PHE A 93 12.94 3.72 -0.05
CA PHE A 93 14.21 3.87 0.66
C PHE A 93 15.42 3.39 -0.18
N ARG A 94 15.28 2.31 -0.95
CA ARG A 94 16.30 1.89 -1.93
C ARG A 94 16.60 3.02 -2.91
N ASN A 95 15.57 3.59 -3.51
CA ASN A 95 15.74 4.65 -4.50
C ASN A 95 16.30 5.94 -3.90
N ARG A 96 15.93 6.27 -2.65
CA ARG A 96 16.51 7.42 -1.94
C ARG A 96 18.02 7.27 -1.73
N LYS A 97 18.49 6.06 -1.44
CA LYS A 97 19.94 5.76 -1.37
C LYS A 97 20.63 5.93 -2.72
N LEU A 98 19.99 5.49 -3.81
CA LEU A 98 20.52 5.66 -5.17
C LEU A 98 20.61 7.15 -5.57
N ASP A 99 19.62 7.96 -5.21
CA ASP A 99 19.63 9.39 -5.47
C ASP A 99 20.74 10.10 -4.68
N ALA A 100 20.96 9.73 -3.42
CA ALA A 100 22.05 10.27 -2.61
C ALA A 100 23.43 9.94 -3.20
N ALA A 101 23.64 8.70 -3.66
CA ALA A 101 24.90 8.29 -4.30
C ALA A 101 25.16 9.07 -5.60
N LYS A 102 24.12 9.27 -6.44
CA LYS A 102 24.22 10.08 -7.66
C LYS A 102 24.53 11.55 -7.36
N ALA A 103 23.97 12.10 -6.29
CA ALA A 103 24.26 13.48 -5.87
C ALA A 103 25.72 13.64 -5.42
N ALA A 104 26.24 12.71 -4.62
CA ALA A 104 27.63 12.73 -4.15
C ALA A 104 28.65 12.62 -5.30
N ALA A 105 28.41 11.71 -6.26
CA ALA A 105 29.28 11.57 -7.44
C ALA A 105 29.33 12.86 -8.27
N LYS A 106 28.18 13.53 -8.45
CA LYS A 106 28.11 14.80 -9.20
C LYS A 106 28.87 15.94 -8.51
N THR A 107 28.87 15.98 -7.17
CA THR A 107 29.66 16.97 -6.41
C THR A 107 31.15 16.77 -6.63
N GLN A 108 31.65 15.52 -6.59
CA GLN A 108 33.06 15.21 -6.82
C GLN A 108 33.55 15.57 -8.23
N GLU A 109 32.73 15.36 -9.27
CA GLU A 109 33.04 15.79 -10.64
C GLU A 109 33.09 17.31 -10.82
N THR A 110 32.39 18.07 -9.96
CA THR A 110 32.36 19.54 -10.05
C THR A 110 33.54 20.19 -9.30
N GLU A 111 34.12 19.47 -8.33
CA GLU A 111 35.24 19.91 -7.48
C GLU A 111 36.61 19.47 -8.03
N ALA A 112 36.65 18.59 -9.04
CA ALA A 112 37.85 18.10 -9.72
C ALA A 112 38.11 18.86 -11.03
#